data_AF-A0A956KW52-F1
#
_entry.id   AF-A0A956KW52-F1
#
_cell.length_a   1.000
_cell.length_b   1.000
_cell.length_c   1.000
_cell.angle_alpha   90.00
_cell.angle_beta   90.00
_cell.angle_gamma   90.00
#
_symmetry.space_group_name_H-M   'P 1'
#
loop_
_entity.id
_entity.type
_entity.pdbx_description
1 polymer ?
#
loop_
_entity_poly.entity_id
_entity_poly.type
_entity_poly.pdbx_seq_one_letter_code
_entity_poly.pdbx_strand_id
1 'polypeptide(L)'
;EASDRSFTVTGTDLRGRYSVQDLDLEVTLLGAPAGTELSLGAQTATVGDDRRAELRVPLGPELGRLSPAKALSYDLKLAPEGELSLKFPDGKSVSGKLSAVEIRGVKAAFEGVAQGRPLDLGEDPEGHATYFEAYFGSMPENCIVGEASTLAHLDRVAIKKELPPRPADKTCKAQSGGKGELSMEDWEVTVYDRTTGKEIGKQTFAAKKKCPLTWLDDKAISRPETGPIERWLGTL
;
A
#
# COMPACT_ATOMS: atom_id res chain seq x y z
N GLU A 1 -3.24 5.28 11.04
CA GLU A 1 -4.50 6.01 11.25
C GLU A 1 -5.09 6.36 9.89
N ALA A 2 -6.32 5.92 9.62
CA ALA A 2 -7.03 6.30 8.41
C ALA A 2 -7.36 7.80 8.48
N SER A 3 -7.16 8.54 7.39
CA SER A 3 -7.52 9.95 7.34
C SER A 3 -9.04 10.06 7.18
N ASP A 4 -9.78 10.06 8.29
CA ASP A 4 -11.23 10.27 8.28
C ASP A 4 -11.55 11.66 7.72
N ARG A 5 -12.30 11.69 6.62
CA ARG A 5 -12.79 12.91 5.99
C ARG A 5 -14.30 12.95 6.12
N SER A 6 -14.86 14.13 6.31
CA SER A 6 -16.30 14.35 6.23
C SER A 6 -16.68 14.98 4.90
N PHE A 7 -17.92 14.74 4.46
CA PHE A 7 -18.54 15.49 3.38
C PHE A 7 -19.95 15.89 3.79
N THR A 8 -20.39 17.01 3.23
CA THR A 8 -21.78 17.46 3.26
C THR A 8 -22.35 17.31 1.86
N VAL A 9 -23.60 16.90 1.78
CA VAL A 9 -24.28 16.76 0.50
C VAL A 9 -24.97 18.08 0.17
N THR A 10 -24.47 18.78 -0.83
CA THR A 10 -24.98 20.10 -1.24
C THR A 10 -26.49 20.06 -1.47
N GLY A 11 -27.21 21.03 -0.91
CA GLY A 11 -28.67 21.11 -0.98
C GLY A 11 -29.42 20.25 0.05
N THR A 12 -28.71 19.63 1.00
CA THR A 12 -29.30 18.84 2.10
C THR A 12 -28.54 19.04 3.41
N ASP A 13 -29.11 18.60 4.54
CA ASP A 13 -28.43 18.52 5.84
C ASP A 13 -27.67 17.19 6.05
N LEU A 14 -27.60 16.34 5.02
CA LEU A 14 -26.97 15.04 5.12
C LEU A 14 -25.45 15.17 5.22
N ARG A 15 -24.90 14.29 6.06
CA ARG A 15 -23.46 14.20 6.32
C ARG A 15 -23.01 12.77 6.09
N GLY A 16 -21.82 12.64 5.56
CA GLY A 16 -21.14 11.37 5.50
C GLY A 16 -19.68 11.51 5.88
N ARG A 17 -19.04 10.36 5.98
CA ARG A 17 -17.61 10.23 6.21
C ARG A 17 -17.03 9.25 5.21
N TYR A 18 -15.75 9.42 4.92
CA TYR A 18 -15.02 8.51 4.08
C TYR A 18 -13.57 8.40 4.53
N SER A 19 -13.01 7.21 4.43
CA SER A 19 -11.64 6.90 4.80
C SER A 19 -11.12 5.72 3.99
N VAL A 20 -9.80 5.53 4.00
CA VAL A 20 -9.15 4.45 3.26
C VAL A 20 -8.70 3.37 4.22
N GLN A 21 -9.05 2.12 3.92
CA GLN A 21 -8.60 0.94 4.63
C GLN A 21 -8.08 -0.11 3.64
N ASP A 22 -6.84 -0.57 3.84
CA ASP A 22 -6.09 -1.48 2.98
C ASP A 22 -5.92 -0.97 1.53
N LEU A 23 -6.95 -1.00 0.69
CA LEU A 23 -7.06 -0.25 -0.58
C LEU A 23 -8.52 0.10 -0.95
N ASP A 24 -9.44 0.02 0.01
CA ASP A 24 -10.83 0.39 -0.19
C ASP A 24 -11.09 1.78 0.38
N LEU A 25 -11.82 2.60 -0.36
CA LEU A 25 -12.49 3.76 0.18
C LEU A 25 -13.81 3.31 0.82
N GLU A 26 -13.87 3.35 2.14
CA GLU A 26 -15.11 3.16 2.89
C GLU A 26 -15.85 4.50 2.97
N VAL A 27 -17.08 4.55 2.46
CA VAL A 27 -17.97 5.72 2.51
C VAL A 27 -19.17 5.37 3.37
N THR A 28 -19.39 6.12 4.45
CA THR A 28 -20.60 6.00 5.28
C THR A 28 -21.49 7.21 5.06
N LEU A 29 -22.77 6.97 4.77
CA LEU A 29 -23.82 7.99 4.79
C LEU A 29 -24.73 7.77 6.00
N LEU A 30 -25.08 8.85 6.70
CA LEU A 30 -25.93 8.81 7.88
C LEU A 30 -27.13 9.77 7.75
N GLY A 31 -28.29 9.34 8.25
CA GLY A 31 -29.47 10.17 8.42
C GLY A 31 -30.36 10.32 7.18
N ALA A 32 -29.99 9.70 6.06
CA ALA A 32 -30.82 9.66 4.86
C ALA A 32 -32.07 8.78 5.06
N PRO A 33 -33.18 9.02 4.34
CA PRO A 33 -34.35 8.14 4.36
C PRO A 33 -34.01 6.72 3.86
N ALA A 34 -34.65 5.72 4.44
CA ALA A 34 -34.56 4.34 3.97
C ALA A 34 -34.97 4.24 2.49
N GLY A 35 -34.25 3.41 1.73
CA GLY A 35 -34.43 3.29 0.28
C GLY A 35 -33.70 4.35 -0.55
N THR A 36 -32.98 5.28 0.07
CA THR A 36 -32.06 6.18 -0.66
C THR A 36 -30.92 5.35 -1.24
N GLU A 37 -30.63 5.50 -2.52
CA GLU A 37 -29.48 4.90 -3.19
C GLU A 37 -28.27 5.82 -3.07
N LEU A 38 -27.14 5.29 -2.62
CA LEU A 38 -25.83 5.92 -2.52
C LEU A 38 -24.92 5.28 -3.56
N SER A 39 -24.35 6.07 -4.47
CA SER A 39 -23.50 5.55 -5.55
C SER A 39 -22.21 6.35 -5.66
N LEU A 40 -21.12 5.68 -6.01
CA LEU A 40 -19.82 6.27 -6.32
C LEU A 40 -19.11 5.38 -7.35
N GLY A 41 -18.90 5.93 -8.55
CA GLY A 41 -18.40 5.15 -9.68
C GLY A 41 -19.36 4.00 -10.04
N ALA A 42 -18.85 2.78 -10.11
CA ALA A 42 -19.65 1.58 -10.39
C ALA A 42 -20.33 0.97 -9.15
N GLN A 43 -20.02 1.48 -7.95
CA GLN A 43 -20.50 0.91 -6.70
C GLN A 43 -21.78 1.60 -6.23
N THR A 44 -22.71 0.82 -5.71
CA THR A 44 -23.99 1.30 -5.17
C THR A 44 -24.30 0.64 -3.83
N ALA A 45 -24.91 1.39 -2.92
CA ALA A 45 -25.45 0.91 -1.66
C ALA A 45 -26.84 1.53 -1.43
N THR A 46 -27.68 0.87 -0.64
CA THR A 46 -29.00 1.40 -0.28
C THR A 46 -29.05 1.66 1.21
N VAL A 47 -29.64 2.79 1.59
CA VAL A 47 -29.85 3.17 2.99
C VAL A 47 -30.90 2.25 3.61
N GLY A 48 -30.51 1.58 4.70
CA GLY A 48 -31.39 0.71 5.46
C GLY A 48 -32.34 1.46 6.39
N ASP A 49 -33.17 0.70 7.12
CA ASP A 49 -34.12 1.25 8.10
C ASP A 49 -33.44 1.97 9.27
N ASP A 50 -32.18 1.62 9.56
CA ASP A 50 -31.32 2.28 10.54
C ASP A 50 -30.77 3.64 10.05
N ARG A 51 -31.16 4.07 8.84
CA ARG A 51 -30.74 5.31 8.18
C ARG A 51 -29.24 5.39 7.94
N ARG A 52 -28.61 4.25 7.70
CA ARG A 52 -27.20 4.14 7.34
C ARG A 52 -27.05 3.44 5.99
N ALA A 53 -26.07 3.90 5.22
CA ALA A 53 -25.53 3.15 4.09
C ALA A 53 -24.01 3.13 4.20
N GLU A 54 -23.43 1.99 3.82
CA GLU A 54 -21.99 1.81 3.69
C GLU A 54 -21.68 1.38 2.27
N LEU A 55 -20.76 2.08 1.65
CA LEU A 55 -20.28 1.80 0.31
C LEU A 55 -18.77 1.59 0.39
N ARG A 56 -18.29 0.49 -0.21
CA ARG A 56 -16.87 0.25 -0.40
C ARG A 56 -16.52 0.45 -1.86
N VAL A 57 -15.53 1.28 -2.12
CA VAL A 57 -15.02 1.53 -3.47
C VAL A 57 -13.56 1.09 -3.55
N PRO A 58 -13.24 0.09 -4.39
CA PRO A 58 -11.86 -0.35 -4.54
C PRO A 58 -11.05 0.77 -5.19
N LEU A 59 -9.95 1.18 -4.56
CA LEU A 59 -8.98 2.13 -5.12
C LEU A 59 -7.84 1.43 -5.87
N GLY A 60 -7.83 0.09 -5.85
CA GLY A 60 -6.88 -0.75 -6.55
C GLY A 60 -6.72 -0.38 -8.04
N PRO A 61 -7.82 -0.28 -8.82
CA PRO A 61 -7.75 0.11 -10.23
C PRO A 61 -7.13 1.51 -10.46
N GLU A 62 -7.49 2.50 -9.65
CA GLU A 62 -6.89 3.85 -9.74
C GLU A 62 -5.41 3.84 -9.38
N LEU A 63 -5.03 3.02 -8.39
CA LEU A 63 -3.64 2.81 -7.98
C LEU A 63 -2.84 2.09 -9.08
N GLY A 64 -3.43 1.08 -9.72
CA GLY A 64 -2.86 0.29 -10.81
C GLY A 64 -2.45 1.11 -12.03
N ARG A 65 -3.12 2.23 -12.28
CA ARG A 65 -2.80 3.16 -13.39
C ARG A 65 -1.58 4.06 -13.10
N LEU A 66 -1.11 4.12 -11.86
CA LEU A 66 0.01 4.98 -11.49
C LEU A 66 1.34 4.30 -11.81
N SER A 67 2.36 5.11 -12.14
CA SER A 67 3.73 4.62 -12.09
C SER A 67 4.08 4.19 -10.67
N PRO A 68 4.91 3.16 -10.49
CA PRO A 68 5.25 2.72 -9.15
C PRO A 68 5.90 3.80 -8.27
N ALA A 69 6.76 4.65 -8.85
CA ALA A 69 7.38 5.75 -8.12
C ALA A 69 6.34 6.71 -7.52
N LYS A 70 5.24 6.97 -8.24
CA LYS A 70 4.14 7.80 -7.75
C LYS A 70 3.29 7.05 -6.73
N ALA A 71 3.00 5.78 -6.98
CA ALA A 71 2.14 4.98 -6.12
C ALA A 71 2.75 4.66 -4.76
N LEU A 72 4.08 4.60 -4.69
CA LEU A 72 4.86 4.34 -3.48
C LEU A 72 5.31 5.63 -2.80
N SER A 73 4.86 6.80 -3.26
CA SER A 73 5.16 8.08 -2.63
C SER A 73 4.42 8.21 -1.31
N TYR A 74 5.10 8.74 -0.28
CA TYR A 74 4.52 8.96 1.05
C TYR A 74 3.37 9.98 1.04
N ASP A 75 3.33 10.88 0.05
CA ASP A 75 2.32 11.93 -0.07
C ASP A 75 1.20 11.60 -1.09
N LEU A 76 1.10 10.34 -1.51
CA LEU A 76 0.10 9.91 -2.48
C LEU A 76 -1.31 10.28 -2.02
N LYS A 77 -2.03 11.01 -2.89
CA LYS A 77 -3.44 11.31 -2.73
C LYS A 77 -4.21 10.83 -3.94
N LEU A 78 -5.30 10.10 -3.71
CA LEU A 78 -6.23 9.68 -4.75
C LEU A 78 -7.63 10.22 -4.46
N ALA A 79 -8.28 10.72 -5.49
CA ALA A 79 -9.73 10.91 -5.47
C ALA A 79 -10.36 9.66 -6.09
N PRO A 80 -11.44 9.13 -5.50
CA PRO A 80 -12.16 8.01 -6.11
C PRO A 80 -12.68 8.41 -7.49
N GLU A 81 -12.74 7.47 -8.42
CA GLU A 81 -13.32 7.72 -9.73
C GLU A 81 -14.85 7.91 -9.63
N GLY A 82 -15.38 8.85 -10.42
CA GLY A 82 -16.80 9.16 -10.47
C GLY A 82 -17.28 10.24 -9.50
N GLU A 83 -18.59 10.45 -9.52
CA GLU A 83 -19.28 11.41 -8.65
C GLU A 83 -20.05 10.64 -7.58
N LEU A 84 -20.04 11.14 -6.36
CA LEU A 84 -20.93 10.65 -5.31
C LEU A 84 -22.34 11.12 -5.65
N SER A 85 -23.29 10.20 -5.80
CA SER A 85 -24.69 10.53 -6.04
C SER A 85 -25.61 9.90 -5.03
N LEU A 86 -26.61 10.66 -4.58
CA LEU A 86 -27.74 10.13 -3.82
C LEU A 86 -29.02 10.24 -4.65
N LYS A 87 -29.79 9.16 -4.70
CA LYS A 87 -31.12 9.14 -5.28
C LYS A 87 -32.14 8.79 -4.20
N PHE A 88 -32.99 9.76 -3.87
CA PHE A 88 -33.99 9.63 -2.82
C PHE A 88 -35.23 8.86 -3.30
N PRO A 89 -36.00 8.23 -2.39
CA PRO A 89 -37.24 7.54 -2.73
C PRO A 89 -38.29 8.44 -3.41
N ASP A 90 -38.25 9.76 -3.16
CA ASP A 90 -39.14 10.74 -3.79
C ASP A 90 -38.70 11.13 -5.22
N GLY A 91 -37.65 10.49 -5.74
CA GLY A 91 -37.10 10.70 -7.07
C GLY A 91 -36.11 11.86 -7.18
N LYS A 92 -35.90 12.65 -6.12
CA LYS A 92 -34.86 13.69 -6.13
C LYS A 92 -33.48 13.06 -6.16
N SER A 93 -32.53 13.76 -6.76
CA SER A 93 -31.13 13.34 -6.78
C SER A 93 -30.21 14.51 -6.50
N VAL A 94 -29.10 14.23 -5.82
CA VAL A 94 -28.03 15.17 -5.50
C VAL A 94 -26.70 14.50 -5.77
N SER A 95 -25.73 15.26 -6.26
CA SER A 95 -24.43 14.72 -6.60
C SER A 95 -23.31 15.68 -6.22
N GLY A 96 -22.11 15.14 -6.00
CA GLY A 96 -20.91 15.92 -5.76
C GLY A 96 -19.64 15.08 -5.81
N LYS A 97 -18.50 15.73 -5.98
CA LYS A 97 -17.19 15.06 -5.99
C LYS A 97 -16.64 14.95 -4.57
N LEU A 98 -16.11 13.77 -4.24
CA LEU A 98 -15.29 13.63 -3.04
C LEU A 98 -13.90 14.24 -3.25
N SER A 99 -13.32 14.74 -2.17
CA SER A 99 -11.95 15.26 -2.21
C SER A 99 -10.95 14.11 -2.18
N ALA A 100 -9.73 14.37 -2.64
CA ALA A 100 -8.68 13.37 -2.59
C ALA A 100 -8.31 12.99 -1.14
N VAL A 101 -8.11 11.69 -0.92
CA VAL A 101 -7.69 11.07 0.35
C VAL A 101 -6.24 10.66 0.28
N GLU A 102 -5.56 10.73 1.41
CA GLU A 102 -4.17 10.27 1.52
C GLU A 102 -4.14 8.75 1.61
N ILE A 103 -3.31 8.11 0.79
CA ILE A 103 -3.20 6.66 0.76
C ILE A 103 -1.98 6.24 1.59
N ARG A 104 -2.23 5.87 2.85
CA ARG A 104 -1.19 5.34 3.76
C ARG A 104 -1.15 3.81 3.81
N GLY A 105 -2.09 3.14 3.13
CA GLY A 105 -2.34 1.70 3.22
C GLY A 105 -1.63 0.83 2.18
N VAL A 106 -0.96 1.42 1.18
CA VAL A 106 -0.38 0.66 0.06
C VAL A 106 0.50 -0.49 0.56
N LYS A 107 1.42 -0.20 1.48
CA LYS A 107 2.29 -1.22 2.11
C LYS A 107 1.50 -2.37 2.76
N ALA A 108 0.46 -2.05 3.53
CA ALA A 108 -0.34 -3.05 4.22
C ALA A 108 -1.09 -3.98 3.24
N ALA A 109 -1.54 -3.42 2.11
CA ALA A 109 -2.15 -4.21 1.04
C ALA A 109 -1.15 -5.18 0.40
N PHE A 110 0.08 -4.72 0.12
CA PHE A 110 1.15 -5.59 -0.36
C PHE A 110 1.52 -6.68 0.67
N GLU A 111 1.64 -6.34 1.96
CA GLU A 111 1.89 -7.34 3.03
C GLU A 111 0.72 -8.33 3.17
N GLY A 112 -0.50 -7.94 2.81
CA GLY A 112 -1.67 -8.81 2.75
C GLY A 112 -1.51 -9.98 1.78
N VAL A 113 -0.68 -9.85 0.74
CA VAL A 113 -0.41 -10.91 -0.23
C VAL A 113 0.20 -12.14 0.43
N ALA A 114 1.12 -11.95 1.39
CA ALA A 114 1.69 -13.06 2.18
C ALA A 114 0.64 -13.78 3.06
N GLN A 115 -0.51 -13.14 3.30
CA GLN A 115 -1.63 -13.71 4.05
C GLN A 115 -2.68 -14.35 3.12
N GLY A 116 -2.37 -14.49 1.82
CA GLY A 116 -3.29 -15.02 0.82
C GLY A 116 -4.38 -14.03 0.40
N ARG A 117 -4.22 -12.73 0.66
CA ARG A 117 -5.13 -11.69 0.14
C ARG A 117 -4.59 -11.15 -1.18
N PRO A 118 -5.23 -11.45 -2.32
CA PRO A 118 -4.82 -10.92 -3.61
C PRO A 118 -4.75 -9.39 -3.63
N LEU A 119 -3.80 -8.87 -4.39
CA LEU A 119 -3.70 -7.44 -4.67
C LEU A 119 -4.40 -7.13 -6.00
N ASP A 120 -5.64 -6.67 -5.91
CA ASP A 120 -6.41 -6.19 -7.07
C ASP A 120 -5.96 -4.77 -7.43
N LEU A 121 -5.43 -4.61 -8.65
CA LEU A 121 -4.95 -3.34 -9.20
C LEU A 121 -5.71 -2.98 -10.48
N GLY A 122 -6.89 -3.58 -10.69
CA GLY A 122 -7.66 -3.48 -11.92
C GLY A 122 -7.22 -4.49 -12.98
N GLU A 123 -7.62 -4.20 -14.22
CA GLU A 123 -7.38 -5.07 -15.37
C GLU A 123 -5.89 -5.16 -15.70
N ASP A 124 -5.42 -6.41 -15.87
CA ASP A 124 -4.05 -6.70 -16.26
C ASP A 124 -3.85 -6.24 -17.71
N PRO A 125 -2.92 -5.31 -17.98
CA PRO A 125 -2.71 -4.81 -19.33
C PRO A 125 -2.25 -5.93 -20.28
N GLU A 126 -2.70 -5.90 -21.54
CA GLU A 126 -2.21 -6.82 -22.57
C GLU A 126 -0.69 -6.64 -22.75
N GLY A 127 0.07 -7.69 -22.43
CA GLY A 127 1.54 -7.67 -22.42
C GLY A 127 2.09 -7.58 -20.99
N HIS A 128 2.52 -8.72 -20.45
CA HIS A 128 3.08 -8.81 -19.11
C HIS A 128 4.52 -8.29 -19.08
N ALA A 129 4.81 -7.30 -18.23
CA ALA A 129 6.17 -7.02 -17.81
C ALA A 129 6.43 -7.83 -16.53
N THR A 130 7.34 -8.79 -16.60
CA THR A 130 7.42 -9.93 -15.67
C THR A 130 7.83 -9.62 -14.22
N TYR A 131 8.13 -8.37 -13.82
CA TYR A 131 8.73 -8.11 -12.49
C TYR A 131 8.34 -6.80 -11.80
N PHE A 132 8.00 -6.95 -10.51
CA PHE A 132 8.02 -5.91 -9.48
C PHE A 132 8.61 -6.46 -8.19
N GLU A 133 9.43 -5.65 -7.54
CA GLU A 133 9.72 -5.78 -6.12
C GLU A 133 9.01 -4.64 -5.39
N ALA A 134 8.45 -4.91 -4.23
CA ALA A 134 7.87 -3.91 -3.35
C ALA A 134 8.69 -3.94 -2.06
N TYR A 135 9.85 -3.29 -2.07
CA TYR A 135 10.73 -3.31 -0.90
C TYR A 135 10.13 -2.46 0.23
N PHE A 136 9.64 -3.10 1.31
CA PHE A 136 9.13 -2.38 2.48
C PHE A 136 10.15 -2.39 3.62
N GLY A 137 10.84 -1.26 3.84
CA GLY A 137 11.82 -1.09 4.90
C GLY A 137 11.96 0.36 5.37
N SER A 138 12.59 0.54 6.54
CA SER A 138 12.79 1.86 7.18
C SER A 138 13.87 2.68 6.46
N MET A 139 13.43 3.62 5.62
CA MET A 139 14.19 4.71 4.97
C MET A 139 15.12 4.36 3.79
N PRO A 140 15.06 5.21 2.75
CA PRO A 140 14.13 5.08 1.63
C PRO A 140 14.64 4.02 0.66
N GLU A 141 13.78 3.15 0.14
CA GLU A 141 13.94 2.57 -1.20
C GLU A 141 12.83 1.53 -1.33
N ASN A 142 11.61 1.99 -1.63
CA ASN A 142 10.71 1.10 -2.35
C ASN A 142 11.36 0.92 -3.73
N CYS A 143 12.05 -0.19 -3.95
CA CYS A 143 12.78 -0.45 -5.19
C CYS A 143 11.91 -1.28 -6.13
N ILE A 144 11.96 -0.97 -7.42
CA ILE A 144 11.22 -1.65 -8.48
C ILE A 144 12.26 -2.41 -9.31
N VAL A 145 12.21 -3.73 -9.26
CA VAL A 145 13.03 -4.57 -10.12
C VAL A 145 12.20 -4.97 -11.34
N GLY A 146 12.58 -4.51 -12.54
CA GLY A 146 11.88 -4.81 -13.79
C GLY A 146 11.44 -3.58 -14.60
N GLU A 147 10.68 -3.82 -15.67
CA GLU A 147 10.19 -2.80 -16.61
C GLU A 147 8.69 -2.48 -16.44
N ALA A 148 8.20 -2.47 -15.20
CA ALA A 148 6.79 -2.13 -14.94
C ALA A 148 6.53 -0.62 -15.13
N SER A 149 5.71 -0.28 -16.13
CA SER A 149 5.33 1.12 -16.41
C SER A 149 4.26 1.64 -15.44
N THR A 150 3.40 0.76 -14.94
CA THR A 150 2.38 1.06 -13.93
C THR A 150 2.27 -0.07 -12.89
N LEU A 151 1.58 0.17 -11.78
CA LEU A 151 1.33 -0.87 -10.78
C LEU A 151 0.41 -2.01 -11.27
N ALA A 152 -0.42 -1.81 -12.30
CA ALA A 152 -1.19 -2.92 -12.87
C ALA A 152 -0.28 -3.95 -13.58
N HIS A 153 0.93 -3.55 -13.99
CA HIS A 153 1.91 -4.42 -14.64
C HIS A 153 2.73 -5.27 -13.65
N LEU A 154 2.50 -5.17 -12.34
CA LEU A 154 3.28 -5.96 -11.39
C LEU A 154 2.71 -7.37 -11.35
N ASP A 155 3.49 -8.43 -11.50
CA ASP A 155 2.94 -9.79 -11.34
C ASP A 155 3.20 -10.36 -9.93
N ARG A 156 4.14 -9.75 -9.19
CA ARG A 156 4.73 -10.32 -7.99
C ARG A 156 4.98 -9.27 -6.92
N VAL A 157 5.05 -9.75 -5.68
CA VAL A 157 5.36 -8.94 -4.50
C VAL A 157 6.45 -9.64 -3.71
N ALA A 158 7.59 -8.98 -3.54
CA ALA A 158 8.62 -9.44 -2.62
C ALA A 158 8.44 -8.77 -1.25
N ILE A 159 8.39 -9.55 -0.19
CA ILE A 159 8.23 -9.08 1.19
C ILE A 159 9.48 -9.43 1.96
N LYS A 160 10.10 -8.40 2.55
CA LYS A 160 11.26 -8.53 3.43
C LYS A 160 10.82 -8.77 4.86
N LYS A 161 11.46 -9.73 5.51
CA LYS A 161 11.44 -9.94 6.95
C LYS A 161 12.85 -9.75 7.52
N GLU A 162 12.98 -8.85 8.48
CA GLU A 162 14.20 -8.68 9.26
C GLU A 162 14.34 -9.85 10.23
N LEU A 163 15.47 -10.55 10.18
CA LEU A 163 15.77 -11.65 11.08
C LEU A 163 16.40 -11.11 12.37
N PRO A 164 16.34 -11.87 13.48
CA PRO A 164 16.93 -11.45 14.74
C PRO A 164 18.40 -11.02 14.56
N PRO A 165 18.80 -9.85 15.08
CA PRO A 165 20.15 -9.36 14.93
C PRO A 165 21.14 -10.29 15.63
N ARG A 166 22.29 -10.49 15.00
CA ARG A 166 23.41 -11.26 15.54
C ARG A 166 24.64 -10.37 15.70
N PRO A 167 25.40 -10.49 16.80
CA PRO A 167 26.59 -9.68 16.99
C PRO A 167 27.65 -10.05 15.96
N ALA A 168 28.42 -9.06 15.52
CA ALA A 168 29.73 -9.32 14.92
C ALA A 168 30.80 -9.20 16.01
N ASP A 169 31.85 -10.00 15.89
CA ASP A 169 33.07 -9.83 16.67
C ASP A 169 33.88 -8.63 16.14
N LYS A 170 33.27 -7.45 16.20
CA LYS A 170 33.78 -6.20 15.63
C LYS A 170 33.12 -4.98 16.25
N THR A 171 33.95 -4.05 16.70
CA THR A 171 33.53 -2.70 17.06
C THR A 171 33.68 -1.76 15.87
N CYS A 172 32.67 -0.93 15.65
CA CYS A 172 32.65 0.12 14.64
C CYS A 172 32.94 1.49 15.27
N LYS A 173 33.59 2.37 14.52
CA LYS A 173 33.88 3.75 14.92
C LYS A 173 33.08 4.73 14.05
N ALA A 174 32.14 5.45 14.66
CA ALA A 174 31.29 6.41 13.97
C ALA A 174 32.11 7.61 13.50
N GLN A 175 31.65 8.29 12.45
CA GLN A 175 32.28 9.54 12.01
C GLN A 175 32.26 10.62 13.10
N SER A 176 31.24 10.60 13.98
CA SER A 176 31.14 11.46 15.16
C SER A 176 32.12 11.11 16.28
N GLY A 177 32.91 10.04 16.15
CA GLY A 177 33.90 9.59 17.13
C GLY A 177 33.40 8.53 18.11
N GLY A 178 32.10 8.22 18.12
CA GLY A 178 31.51 7.15 18.94
C GLY A 178 32.00 5.76 18.57
N LYS A 179 32.01 4.83 19.52
CA LYS A 179 32.22 3.40 19.27
C LYS A 179 30.91 2.66 19.49
N GLY A 180 30.62 1.70 18.62
CA GLY A 180 29.46 0.84 18.78
C GLY A 180 29.75 -0.58 18.33
N GLU A 181 29.10 -1.55 18.96
CA GLU A 181 29.19 -2.94 18.52
C GLU A 181 28.44 -3.12 17.21
N LEU A 182 29.03 -3.89 16.29
CA LEU A 182 28.38 -4.20 15.03
C LEU A 182 27.27 -5.24 15.26
N SER A 183 26.05 -4.82 14.98
CA SER A 183 24.87 -5.69 14.95
C SER A 183 24.54 -6.03 13.50
N MET A 184 24.59 -7.30 13.14
CA MET A 184 24.28 -7.80 11.80
C MET A 184 22.84 -8.28 11.75
N GLU A 185 22.04 -7.67 10.89
CA GLU A 185 20.63 -7.99 10.70
C GLU A 185 20.47 -8.63 9.32
N ASP A 186 20.38 -9.96 9.28
CA ASP A 186 20.13 -10.69 8.03
C ASP A 186 18.66 -10.48 7.61
N TRP A 187 18.37 -10.60 6.32
CA TRP A 187 17.02 -10.47 5.80
C TRP A 187 16.57 -11.76 5.13
N GLU A 188 15.31 -12.12 5.32
CA GLU A 188 14.62 -13.11 4.51
C GLU A 188 13.69 -12.37 3.54
N VAL A 189 13.80 -12.67 2.25
CA VAL A 189 12.92 -12.11 1.22
C VAL A 189 12.08 -13.26 0.67
N THR A 190 10.76 -13.08 0.69
CA THR A 190 9.79 -14.04 0.12
C THR A 190 9.02 -13.37 -1.00
N VAL A 191 8.97 -14.01 -2.16
CA VAL A 191 8.26 -13.54 -3.35
C VAL A 191 6.95 -14.27 -3.46
N TYR A 192 5.88 -13.53 -3.68
CA TYR A 192 4.54 -14.04 -3.86
C TYR A 192 3.99 -13.61 -5.22
N ASP A 193 3.18 -14.47 -5.82
CA ASP A 193 2.29 -14.09 -6.92
C ASP A 193 1.23 -13.12 -6.38
N ARG A 194 1.08 -11.94 -7.00
CA ARG A 194 0.20 -10.90 -6.42
C ARG A 194 -1.28 -11.28 -6.47
N THR A 195 -1.68 -12.10 -7.43
CA THR A 195 -3.09 -12.40 -7.73
C THR A 195 -3.59 -13.58 -6.91
N THR A 196 -2.70 -14.50 -6.56
CA THR A 196 -3.03 -15.71 -5.82
C THR A 196 -2.49 -15.71 -4.39
N GLY A 197 -1.52 -14.83 -4.08
CA GLY A 197 -0.80 -14.86 -2.80
C GLY A 197 0.11 -16.08 -2.63
N LYS A 198 0.33 -16.86 -3.70
CA LYS A 198 1.15 -18.07 -3.64
C LYS A 198 2.63 -17.70 -3.57
N GLU A 199 3.35 -18.33 -2.65
CA GLU A 199 4.82 -18.22 -2.58
C GLU A 199 5.46 -18.80 -3.85
N ILE A 200 6.31 -17.97 -4.48
CA ILE A 200 7.10 -18.29 -5.68
C ILE A 200 8.52 -18.69 -5.27
N GLY A 201 9.11 -17.99 -4.31
CA GLY A 201 10.47 -18.23 -3.85
C GLY A 201 10.78 -17.52 -2.55
N LYS A 202 11.77 -18.05 -1.83
CA LYS A 202 12.25 -17.49 -0.57
C LYS A 202 13.77 -17.62 -0.48
N GLN A 203 14.44 -16.56 -0.07
CA GLN A 203 15.89 -16.56 0.11
C GLN A 203 16.32 -15.66 1.26
N THR A 204 17.34 -16.11 1.99
CA THR A 204 17.99 -15.32 3.04
C THR A 204 19.24 -14.64 2.51
N PHE A 205 19.40 -13.37 2.87
CA PHE A 205 20.55 -12.53 2.52
C PHE A 205 21.26 -12.11 3.80
N ALA A 206 22.56 -12.40 3.85
CA ALA A 206 23.36 -12.09 5.01
C ALA A 206 23.74 -10.61 5.06
N ALA A 207 23.73 -10.03 6.26
CA ALA A 207 24.26 -8.70 6.51
C ALA A 207 25.76 -8.61 6.21
N LYS A 208 26.19 -7.43 5.78
CA LYS A 208 27.61 -7.14 5.57
C LYS A 208 28.38 -7.21 6.90
N LYS A 209 29.59 -7.77 6.88
CA LYS A 209 30.56 -7.65 8.00
C LYS A 209 31.26 -6.27 8.05
N LYS A 210 30.80 -5.32 7.23
CA LYS A 210 31.33 -3.96 7.14
C LYS A 210 30.55 -3.05 8.08
N CYS A 211 31.27 -2.17 8.77
CA CYS A 211 30.63 -1.14 9.58
C CYS A 211 29.85 -0.19 8.66
N PRO A 212 28.60 0.19 9.02
CA PRO A 212 27.89 1.27 8.34
C PRO A 212 28.72 2.56 8.41
N LEU A 213 28.48 3.51 7.50
CA LEU A 213 29.21 4.80 7.51
C LEU A 213 28.61 5.78 8.54
N THR A 214 27.31 5.68 8.78
CA THR A 214 26.54 6.55 9.66
C THR A 214 25.62 5.70 10.54
N TRP A 215 25.62 5.98 11.85
CA TRP A 215 24.68 5.42 12.82
C TRP A 215 24.59 6.36 14.03
N LEU A 216 23.43 6.39 14.68
CA LEU A 216 23.11 7.39 15.72
C LEU A 216 23.29 6.87 17.15
N ASP A 217 23.38 5.55 17.33
CA ASP A 217 23.37 4.90 18.65
C ASP A 217 24.71 4.21 19.00
N ASP A 218 24.77 3.56 20.16
CA ASP A 218 25.85 2.66 20.58
C ASP A 218 25.91 1.36 19.75
N LYS A 219 25.00 1.19 18.79
CA LYS A 219 24.93 0.03 17.89
C LYS A 219 25.08 0.46 16.44
N ALA A 220 26.05 -0.17 15.77
CA ALA A 220 26.23 -0.03 14.34
C ALA A 220 25.46 -1.16 13.65
N ILE A 221 24.30 -0.86 13.07
CA ILE A 221 23.49 -1.87 12.38
C ILE A 221 23.99 -2.04 10.94
N SER A 222 24.37 -3.27 10.58
CA SER A 222 24.69 -3.65 9.22
C SER A 222 23.62 -4.57 8.66
N ARG A 223 23.34 -4.37 7.38
CA ARG A 223 22.28 -5.02 6.60
C ARG A 223 22.85 -5.62 5.31
N PRO A 224 22.10 -6.47 4.62
CA PRO A 224 22.49 -6.99 3.31
C PRO A 224 22.74 -5.90 2.27
N GLU A 225 23.40 -6.26 1.19
CA GLU A 225 23.46 -5.43 -0.02
C GLU A 225 22.20 -5.65 -0.85
N THR A 226 21.69 -4.59 -1.47
CA THR A 226 20.51 -4.65 -2.35
C THR A 226 20.83 -5.35 -3.67
N GLY A 227 22.01 -5.13 -4.26
CA GLY A 227 22.38 -5.72 -5.55
C GLY A 227 22.30 -7.27 -5.65
N PRO A 228 22.73 -8.05 -4.64
CA PRO A 228 22.45 -9.49 -4.60
C PRO A 228 20.97 -9.87 -4.55
N ILE A 229 20.14 -9.07 -3.87
CA ILE A 229 18.70 -9.28 -3.76
C ILE A 229 18.04 -9.03 -5.13
N GLU A 230 18.31 -7.87 -5.73
CA GLU A 230 17.81 -7.49 -7.06
C GLU A 230 18.19 -8.52 -8.13
N ARG A 231 19.43 -9.01 -8.10
CA ARG A 231 19.89 -10.07 -9.02
C ARG A 231 19.12 -11.36 -8.83
N TRP A 232 18.91 -11.81 -7.59
CA TRP A 232 18.13 -13.02 -7.33
C TRP A 232 16.68 -12.88 -7.81
N LEU A 233 16.06 -11.74 -7.54
CA LEU A 233 14.69 -11.47 -7.97
C LEU A 233 14.56 -11.48 -9.50
N GLY A 234 15.56 -10.95 -10.22
CA GLY A 234 15.62 -11.04 -11.67
C GLY A 234 15.83 -12.45 -12.24
N THR A 235 16.06 -13.48 -11.40
CA THR A 235 16.16 -14.90 -11.84
C THR A 235 14.88 -15.71 -11.64
N LEU A 236 13.92 -15.21 -10.87
CA LEU A 236 12.64 -15.90 -10.62
C LEU A 236 11.71 -15.73 -11.82
#